data_AF-A0AA39NVR4-F1
#
_entry.id   AF-A0AA39NVR4-F1
#
_cell.length_a   1.000
_cell.length_b   1.000
_cell.length_c   1.000
_cell.angle_alpha   90.00
_cell.angle_beta   90.00
_cell.angle_gamma   90.00
#
_symmetry.space_group_name_H-M   'P 1'
#
loop_
_entity.id
_entity.type
_entity.pdbx_description
1 polymer ?
#
loop_
_entity_poly.entity_id
_entity_poly.type
_entity_poly.pdbx_seq_one_letter_code
_entity_poly.pdbx_strand_id
1 'polypeptide(L)'
;YNPADGIPRELILWRADRTAPEHSKPVVPFECNLFPTNIYYLGNMLREYFLNVVHCHPTQIGLDFLWLLVADMVKENPFRQPTIDEVVIQFDKQVKSHSFWHLQAITQLENQPYSFPFTYVA
;
A
#
# COMPACT_ATOMS: atom_id res chain seq x y z
N TYR A 1 8.06 20.03 6.46
CA TYR A 1 7.98 20.61 5.11
C TYR A 1 7.21 21.92 5.17
N ASN A 2 7.77 22.98 4.59
CA ASN A 2 7.05 24.24 4.41
C ASN A 2 6.40 24.23 3.02
N PRO A 3 5.08 24.42 2.89
CA PRO A 3 4.43 24.45 1.58
C PRO A 3 4.95 25.56 0.65
N ALA A 4 5.59 26.60 1.19
CA ALA A 4 6.23 27.64 0.39
C ALA A 4 7.48 27.15 -0.38
N ASP A 5 8.10 26.05 0.05
CA ASP A 5 9.31 25.49 -0.59
C ASP A 5 8.98 24.63 -1.83
N GLY A 6 7.68 24.50 -2.16
CA GLY A 6 7.20 23.70 -3.27
C GLY A 6 7.05 22.21 -2.93
N ILE A 7 6.93 21.37 -3.96
CA ILE A 7 6.81 19.92 -3.78
C ILE A 7 8.14 19.39 -3.23
N PRO A 8 8.14 18.72 -2.07
CA PRO A 8 9.36 18.20 -1.48
C PRO A 8 10.00 17.17 -2.41
N ARG A 9 11.29 17.35 -2.64
CA ARG A 9 12.14 16.44 -3.38
C ARG A 9 13.13 15.83 -2.41
N GLU A 10 13.07 14.51 -2.26
CA GLU A 10 13.96 13.80 -1.36
C GLU A 10 14.79 12.78 -2.11
N LEU A 11 15.98 12.51 -1.58
CA LEU A 11 16.87 11.47 -2.08
C LEU A 11 16.15 10.13 -2.08
N ILE A 12 16.20 9.45 -3.23
CA ILE A 12 15.68 8.11 -3.41
C ILE A 12 16.44 7.16 -2.46
N LEU A 13 15.71 6.60 -1.49
CA LEU A 13 16.21 5.55 -0.60
C LEU A 13 15.83 4.19 -1.18
N TRP A 14 16.78 3.51 -1.84
CA TRP A 14 16.57 2.12 -2.28
C TRP A 14 16.53 1.18 -1.08
N ARG A 15 15.33 0.92 -0.57
CA ARG A 15 15.04 -0.07 0.47
C ARG A 15 14.78 -1.46 -0.16
N ALA A 16 14.21 -2.37 0.62
CA ALA A 16 13.93 -3.75 0.22
C ALA A 16 12.97 -3.82 -0.98
N ASP A 17 11.93 -2.98 -0.99
CA ASP A 17 11.03 -2.86 -2.13
C ASP A 17 11.57 -1.82 -3.14
N ARG A 18 12.00 -2.32 -4.29
CA ARG A 18 12.56 -1.54 -5.41
C ARG A 18 11.57 -1.36 -6.56
N THR A 19 10.30 -1.70 -6.36
CA THR A 19 9.27 -1.70 -7.41
C THR A 19 8.58 -0.35 -7.61
N ALA A 20 8.81 0.61 -6.70
CA ALA A 20 8.24 1.95 -6.80
C ALA A 20 8.54 2.60 -8.17
N PRO A 21 7.53 3.12 -8.89
CA PRO A 21 7.72 3.61 -10.25
C PRO A 21 8.70 4.79 -10.33
N GLU A 22 8.75 5.63 -9.30
CA GLU A 22 9.66 6.78 -9.26
C GLU A 22 11.13 6.35 -9.21
N HIS A 23 11.41 5.13 -8.74
CA HIS A 23 12.76 4.58 -8.61
C HIS A 23 13.26 3.88 -9.88
N SER A 24 12.38 3.64 -10.87
CA SER A 24 12.70 2.87 -12.09
C SER A 24 13.55 3.65 -13.11
N LYS A 25 13.49 4.98 -13.07
CA LYS A 25 14.27 5.87 -13.97
C LYS A 25 14.77 7.09 -13.20
N PRO A 26 15.72 6.91 -12.26
CA PRO A 26 16.21 8.02 -11.49
C PRO A 26 16.94 9.02 -12.40
N VAL A 27 16.59 10.30 -12.27
CA VAL A 27 17.30 11.42 -12.91
C VAL A 27 18.23 12.03 -11.87
N VAL A 28 19.40 12.53 -12.26
CA VAL A 28 20.33 13.20 -11.33
C VAL A 28 19.86 14.65 -11.10
N PRO A 29 19.79 15.14 -9.84
CA PRO A 29 20.02 14.42 -8.59
C PRO A 29 18.89 13.43 -8.30
N PHE A 30 19.25 12.25 -7.77
CA PHE A 30 18.40 11.08 -7.50
C PHE A 30 17.27 11.40 -6.51
N GLU A 31 16.35 12.27 -6.90
CA GLU A 31 15.31 12.81 -6.04
C GLU A 31 13.93 12.51 -6.61
N CYS A 32 13.00 12.14 -5.74
CA CYS A 32 11.61 11.94 -6.09
C CYS A 32 10.69 12.68 -5.13
N ASN A 33 9.43 12.84 -5.55
CA ASN A 33 8.37 13.27 -4.66
C ASN A 33 7.98 12.07 -3.79
N LEU A 34 8.13 12.19 -2.47
CA LEU A 34 7.81 11.12 -1.54
C LEU A 34 6.32 10.79 -1.45
N PHE A 35 5.44 11.74 -1.72
CA PHE A 35 4.01 11.52 -1.54
C PHE A 35 3.45 10.36 -2.39
N PRO A 36 3.62 10.34 -3.74
CA PRO A 36 3.20 9.20 -4.54
C PRO A 36 4.00 7.93 -4.20
N THR A 37 5.31 8.04 -3.95
CA THR A 37 6.12 6.88 -3.55
C THR A 37 5.59 6.19 -2.29
N ASN A 38 5.18 6.97 -1.28
CA ASN A 38 4.59 6.43 -0.05
C ASN A 38 3.23 5.78 -0.28
N ILE A 39 2.41 6.35 -1.17
CA ILE A 39 1.10 5.78 -1.55
C ILE A 39 1.29 4.46 -2.27
N TYR A 40 2.25 4.40 -3.20
CA TYR A 40 2.62 3.15 -3.87
C TYR A 40 3.08 2.10 -2.86
N TYR A 41 3.99 2.44 -1.95
CA TYR A 41 4.49 1.47 -0.96
C TYR A 41 3.39 0.96 -0.03
N LEU A 42 2.50 1.84 0.43
CA LEU A 42 1.34 1.44 1.23
C LEU A 42 0.44 0.48 0.45
N GLY A 43 0.13 0.81 -0.81
CA GLY A 43 -0.67 -0.03 -1.69
C GLY A 43 0.01 -1.37 -1.99
N ASN A 44 1.32 -1.37 -2.23
CA ASN A 44 2.07 -2.58 -2.54
C ASN A 44 2.16 -3.51 -1.33
N MET A 45 2.35 -2.95 -0.13
CA MET A 45 2.25 -3.73 1.10
C MET A 45 0.86 -4.36 1.27
N LEU A 46 -0.22 -3.60 1.04
CA LEU A 46 -1.58 -4.14 1.08
C LEU A 46 -1.78 -5.24 0.03
N ARG A 47 -1.27 -5.04 -1.19
CA ARG A 47 -1.31 -6.01 -2.27
C ARG A 47 -0.60 -7.30 -1.87
N GLU A 48 0.68 -7.22 -1.50
CA GLU A 48 1.49 -8.41 -1.26
C GLU A 48 1.07 -9.16 0.01
N TYR A 49 0.77 -8.45 1.09
CA TYR A 49 0.52 -9.05 2.41
C TYR A 49 -0.95 -9.21 2.78
N PHE A 50 -1.89 -8.67 2.02
CA PHE A 50 -3.32 -8.83 2.37
C PHE A 50 -4.15 -9.35 1.21
N LEU A 51 -3.69 -9.22 -0.04
CA LEU A 51 -4.48 -9.56 -1.22
C LEU A 51 -3.84 -10.60 -2.15
N ASN A 52 -2.50 -10.75 -2.15
CA ASN A 52 -1.81 -11.75 -2.96
C ASN A 52 -1.62 -13.07 -2.19
N VAL A 53 -1.90 -14.18 -2.87
CA VAL A 53 -1.82 -15.54 -2.33
C VAL A 53 -0.36 -16.01 -2.12
N VAL A 54 0.61 -15.33 -2.76
CA VAL A 54 2.02 -15.74 -2.76
C VAL A 54 2.70 -15.53 -1.41
N HIS A 55 2.37 -14.45 -0.70
CA HIS A 55 3.01 -14.10 0.57
C HIS A 55 2.11 -14.31 1.79
N CYS A 56 0.83 -14.64 1.58
CA CYS A 56 -0.12 -14.80 2.65
C CYS A 56 -0.85 -16.13 2.67
N HIS A 57 -0.99 -16.62 3.90
CA HIS A 57 -1.73 -17.80 4.32
C HIS A 57 -3.25 -17.62 3.99
N PRO A 58 -4.07 -18.69 3.94
CA PRO A 58 -5.53 -18.69 3.64
C PRO A 58 -6.47 -17.72 4.40
N THR A 59 -5.95 -16.79 5.21
CA THR A 59 -6.68 -15.78 5.99
C THR A 59 -7.21 -14.60 5.17
N GLN A 60 -7.16 -14.66 3.83
CA GLN A 60 -7.64 -13.62 2.92
C GLN A 60 -9.17 -13.46 2.85
N ILE A 61 -9.92 -14.32 3.52
CA ILE A 61 -11.38 -14.36 3.41
C ILE A 61 -11.97 -13.02 3.85
N GLY A 62 -12.45 -12.25 2.88
CA GLY A 62 -13.28 -11.07 3.09
C GLY A 62 -12.61 -9.71 2.90
N LEU A 63 -11.33 -9.63 2.53
CA LEU A 63 -10.64 -8.36 2.21
C LEU A 63 -10.59 -8.02 0.71
N ASP A 64 -11.18 -8.86 -0.15
CA ASP A 64 -11.20 -8.68 -1.62
C ASP A 64 -11.77 -7.32 -2.07
N PHE A 65 -12.64 -6.73 -1.25
CA PHE A 65 -13.21 -5.41 -1.52
C PHE A 65 -12.18 -4.28 -1.57
N LEU A 66 -11.00 -4.47 -0.95
CA LEU A 66 -9.89 -3.52 -1.00
C LEU A 66 -9.12 -3.58 -2.32
N TRP A 67 -9.33 -4.60 -3.16
CA TRP A 67 -8.58 -4.79 -4.40
C TRP A 67 -8.62 -3.58 -5.32
N LEU A 68 -9.81 -2.98 -5.50
CA LEU A 68 -9.97 -1.81 -6.36
C LEU A 68 -9.18 -0.59 -5.86
N LEU A 69 -9.23 -0.35 -4.55
CA LEU A 69 -8.49 0.74 -3.92
C LEU A 69 -6.98 0.52 -4.05
N VAL A 70 -6.50 -0.69 -3.75
CA VAL A 70 -5.08 -1.03 -3.83
C VAL A 70 -4.57 -0.94 -5.26
N ALA A 71 -5.35 -1.39 -6.25
CA ALA A 71 -5.02 -1.27 -7.67
C ALA A 71 -4.82 0.19 -8.11
N ASP A 72 -5.60 1.12 -7.54
CA ASP A 72 -5.43 2.55 -7.80
C ASP A 72 -4.16 3.13 -7.17
N MET A 73 -3.79 2.65 -5.97
CA MET A 73 -2.58 3.09 -5.25
C MET A 73 -1.28 2.61 -5.92
N VAL A 74 -1.27 1.42 -6.52
CA VAL A 74 -0.06 0.81 -7.12
C VAL A 74 0.10 1.07 -8.62
N LYS A 75 -0.49 2.16 -9.14
CA LYS A 75 -0.35 2.55 -10.55
C LYS A 75 1.09 2.91 -10.90
N GLU A 76 1.52 2.47 -12.08
CA GLU A 76 2.85 2.78 -12.65
C GLU A 76 3.06 4.28 -12.87
N ASN A 77 2.00 5.03 -13.18
CA ASN A 77 2.10 6.47 -13.32
C ASN A 77 1.79 7.13 -11.96
N PRO A 78 2.77 7.77 -11.30
CA PRO A 78 2.59 8.39 -9.99
C PRO A 78 1.58 9.54 -10.01
N PHE A 79 1.42 10.21 -11.16
CA PHE A 79 0.42 11.28 -11.32
C PHE A 79 -1.02 10.77 -11.46
N ARG A 80 -1.20 9.45 -11.63
CA ARG A 80 -2.52 8.80 -11.69
C ARG A 80 -2.88 8.09 -10.39
N GLN A 81 -1.95 8.05 -9.42
CA GLN A 81 -2.24 7.55 -8.09
C GLN A 81 -3.16 8.54 -7.38
N PRO A 82 -4.06 8.05 -6.52
CA PRO A 82 -4.85 8.90 -5.64
C PRO A 82 -3.94 9.63 -4.65
N THR A 83 -4.41 10.76 -4.12
CA THR A 83 -3.83 11.41 -2.93
C THR A 83 -4.18 10.63 -1.67
N ILE A 84 -3.46 10.87 -0.56
CA ILE A 84 -3.75 10.17 0.70
C ILE A 84 -5.16 10.49 1.21
N ASP A 85 -5.66 11.71 1.00
CA ASP A 85 -7.02 12.09 1.36
C ASP A 85 -8.06 11.28 0.56
N GLU A 86 -7.84 11.14 -0.75
CA GLU A 86 -8.70 10.32 -1.61
C GLU A 86 -8.65 8.84 -1.21
N VAL A 87 -7.46 8.31 -0.87
CA VAL A 87 -7.30 6.94 -0.37
C VAL A 87 -8.12 6.73 0.90
N VAL A 88 -8.04 7.64 1.87
CA VAL A 88 -8.78 7.55 3.13
C VAL A 88 -10.29 7.63 2.90
N ILE A 89 -10.74 8.54 2.03
CA ILE A 89 -12.17 8.68 1.68
C ILE A 89 -12.68 7.41 1.00
N GLN A 90 -11.94 6.86 0.04
CA GLN A 90 -12.33 5.63 -0.65
C GLN A 90 -12.33 4.44 0.29
N PHE A 91 -11.32 4.32 1.15
CA PHE A 91 -11.25 3.27 2.16
C PHE A 91 -12.45 3.31 3.10
N ASP A 92 -12.77 4.49 3.67
CA ASP A 92 -13.92 4.67 4.55
C ASP A 92 -15.24 4.31 3.85
N LYS A 93 -15.40 4.72 2.59
CA LYS A 93 -16.57 4.37 1.78
C LYS A 93 -16.67 2.85 1.57
N GLN A 94 -15.57 2.19 1.26
CA GLN A 94 -15.51 0.74 1.07
C GLN A 94 -15.88 0.02 2.38
N VAL A 95 -15.24 0.36 3.49
CA VAL A 95 -15.51 -0.25 4.81
C VAL A 95 -16.97 -0.07 5.21
N LYS A 96 -17.54 1.14 5.04
CA LYS A 96 -18.96 1.42 5.35
C LYS A 96 -19.94 0.70 4.43
N SER A 97 -19.51 0.26 3.25
CA SER A 97 -20.36 -0.53 2.35
C SER A 97 -20.52 -1.98 2.79
N HIS A 98 -19.67 -2.46 3.71
CA HIS A 98 -19.78 -3.78 4.32
C HIS A 98 -20.56 -3.75 5.63
N SER A 99 -21.24 -4.86 5.93
CA SER A 99 -21.93 -5.00 7.21
C SER A 99 -20.94 -5.18 8.35
N PHE A 100 -21.32 -4.74 9.55
CA PHE A 100 -20.55 -4.98 10.77
C PHE A 100 -20.22 -6.47 10.95
N TRP A 101 -21.17 -7.35 10.65
CA TRP A 101 -20.99 -8.80 10.73
C TRP A 101 -19.96 -9.34 9.75
N HIS A 102 -19.90 -8.79 8.52
CA HIS A 102 -18.87 -9.10 7.55
C HIS A 102 -17.49 -8.72 8.10
N LEU A 103 -17.34 -7.49 8.59
CA LEU A 103 -16.08 -7.01 9.18
C LEU A 103 -15.67 -7.81 10.42
N GLN A 104 -16.63 -8.17 11.28
CA GLN A 104 -16.40 -8.98 12.47
C GLN A 104 -15.97 -10.42 12.11
N ALA A 105 -16.57 -11.03 11.08
CA ALA A 105 -16.19 -12.36 10.63
C ALA A 105 -14.73 -12.43 10.18
N ILE A 106 -14.24 -11.39 9.49
CA ILE A 106 -12.82 -11.27 9.09
C ILE A 106 -11.90 -11.33 10.32
N THR A 107 -12.20 -10.57 11.38
CA THR A 107 -11.38 -10.57 12.61
C THR A 107 -11.39 -11.90 13.36
N GLN A 108 -12.44 -12.71 13.21
CA GLN A 108 -12.53 -14.00 13.90
C GLN A 108 -11.74 -15.11 13.19
N LEU A 109 -11.63 -15.02 11.86
CA LEU A 109 -10.71 -15.83 11.06
C LEU A 109 -9.25 -15.60 11.43
N GLU A 110 -8.95 -14.46 12.06
CA GLU A 110 -7.60 -14.04 12.44
C GLU A 110 -7.03 -14.81 13.66
N ASN A 111 -7.84 -15.52 14.45
CA ASN A 111 -7.38 -16.15 15.70
C ASN A 111 -6.63 -17.50 15.54
N GLN A 112 -5.98 -17.74 14.38
CA GLN A 112 -5.05 -18.85 14.19
C GLN A 112 -3.60 -18.35 14.32
N PRO A 113 -2.70 -19.05 15.03
CA PRO A 113 -1.38 -18.52 15.39
C PRO A 113 -0.54 -18.22 14.15
N TYR A 114 -0.25 -16.93 13.93
CA TYR A 114 0.58 -16.45 12.84
C TYR A 114 2.06 -16.74 13.05
N SER A 115 2.68 -17.35 12.05
CA SER A 115 4.12 -17.23 11.80
C SER A 115 4.29 -16.16 10.72
N PHE A 116 4.75 -14.97 11.10
CA PHE A 116 5.24 -14.01 10.11
C PHE A 116 6.57 -14.53 9.55
N PRO A 117 6.75 -14.66 8.24
CA PRO A 117 8.00 -15.13 7.65
C PRO A 117 9.05 -14.00 7.62
N PHE A 118 9.26 -13.30 8.73
CA PHE A 118 10.49 -12.55 8.94
C PHE A 118 11.53 -13.51 9.52
N THR A 119 11.88 -14.56 8.78
CA THR A 119 13.17 -15.20 9.01
C THR A 119 14.22 -14.24 8.47
N TYR A 120 14.79 -13.44 9.36
CA TYR A 120 16.06 -12.77 9.10
C TYR A 120 17.05 -13.86 8.67
N VAL A 121 17.40 -13.87 7.39
CA VAL A 121 18.61 -14.56 6.95
C VAL A 121 19.75 -13.63 7.39
N ALA A 122 20.41 -14.03 8.47
CA ALA A 122 21.64 -13.42 8.97
C ALA A 122 22.80 -13.62 8.00
#